data_AF-A0A7Y8BJH0-F1
#
_entry.id   AF-A0A7Y8BJH0-F1
#
_cell.length_a   1.000
_cell.length_b   1.000
_cell.length_c   1.000
_cell.angle_alpha   90.00
_cell.angle_beta   90.00
_cell.angle_gamma   90.00
#
_symmetry.space_group_name_H-M   'P 1'
#
loop_
_entity.id
_entity.type
_entity.pdbx_description
1 polymer ?
#
loop_
_entity_poly.entity_id
_entity_poly.type
_entity_poly.pdbx_seq_one_letter_code
_entity_poly.pdbx_strand_id
1 'polypeptide(L)'
;MEYSNPKIAELVKRDAKKSAITDMPPNLISTNVNTPSGSILLICTYTMSIAPELISQLAAGREVYSFCPELSHLDVLGLKLTTMFRIGKVTDLVVLTKDGSPHSMQIPLMVQEAAENTNFEKSKITYQALEGGKVYTIGDRTIRKARHYSEIEKIMPLAKLRKVVETLRAPGGCPNDQAETWESIIDHLREETEEVAEAVKKNDIDNLCDELGDVLFNIMLMSRIAEEQQMFSIEDVVANSAEKMIRGHKKVFTADRPVKF
;
A
#
# COMPACT_ATOMS: atom_id res chain seq x y z
N MET A 1 -12.93 3.40 -40.85
CA MET A 1 -11.51 3.60 -40.51
C MET A 1 -11.24 2.84 -39.22
N GLU A 2 -10.81 1.59 -39.34
CA GLU A 2 -10.45 0.76 -38.20
C GLU A 2 -9.02 1.12 -37.76
N TYR A 3 -8.88 1.70 -36.57
CA TYR A 3 -7.58 1.85 -35.93
C TYR A 3 -7.18 0.51 -35.32
N SER A 4 -6.50 -0.32 -36.10
CA SER A 4 -5.88 -1.54 -35.60
C SER A 4 -4.54 -1.17 -34.95
N ASN A 5 -4.57 -0.81 -33.66
CA ASN A 5 -3.37 -0.53 -32.90
C ASN A 5 -2.66 -1.86 -32.56
N PRO A 6 -1.44 -2.11 -33.09
CA PRO A 6 -0.73 -3.36 -32.88
C PRO A 6 -0.47 -3.68 -31.40
N LYS A 7 -0.33 -2.66 -30.55
CA LYS A 7 -0.16 -2.83 -29.10
C LYS A 7 -1.43 -3.33 -28.42
N ILE A 8 -2.61 -2.95 -28.90
CA ILE A 8 -3.90 -3.46 -28.39
C ILE A 8 -4.08 -4.92 -28.80
N ALA A 9 -3.75 -5.27 -30.05
CA ALA A 9 -3.78 -6.65 -30.50
C ALA A 9 -2.79 -7.55 -29.74
N GLU A 10 -1.64 -7.01 -29.33
CA GLU A 10 -0.64 -7.73 -28.54
C GLU A 10 -1.04 -7.88 -27.07
N LEU A 11 -1.69 -6.86 -26.47
CA LEU A 11 -2.31 -6.93 -25.14
C LEU A 11 -3.43 -7.98 -25.10
N VAL A 12 -4.32 -7.96 -26.10
CA VAL A 12 -5.41 -8.94 -26.25
C VAL A 12 -4.86 -10.36 -26.43
N LYS A 13 -3.73 -10.54 -27.15
CA LYS A 13 -3.06 -11.85 -27.28
C LYS A 13 -2.36 -12.30 -25.99
N ARG A 14 -1.86 -11.36 -25.17
CA ARG A 14 -1.29 -11.64 -23.84
C ARG A 14 -2.37 -12.12 -22.87
N ASP A 15 -3.55 -11.49 -22.91
CA ASP A 15 -4.71 -11.87 -22.09
C ASP A 15 -5.37 -13.17 -22.59
N ALA A 16 -5.41 -13.41 -23.90
CA ALA A 16 -5.95 -14.64 -24.49
C ALA A 16 -5.10 -15.91 -24.18
N LYS A 17 -3.87 -15.76 -23.68
CA LYS A 17 -3.03 -16.89 -23.24
C LYS A 17 -3.40 -17.41 -21.85
N LYS A 18 -4.35 -16.80 -21.15
CA LYS A 18 -5.02 -17.38 -19.97
C LYS A 18 -6.31 -18.09 -20.41
N SER A 19 -6.22 -19.22 -21.08
CA SER A 19 -7.32 -20.20 -21.08
C SER A 19 -7.16 -21.08 -19.82
N ALA A 20 -8.16 -21.61 -19.14
CA ALA A 20 -9.56 -21.81 -19.48
C ALA A 20 -10.35 -22.20 -18.19
N ILE A 21 -11.60 -21.73 -18.06
CA ILE A 21 -12.82 -22.46 -17.60
C ILE A 21 -13.15 -22.57 -16.08
N THR A 22 -14.48 -22.45 -15.84
CA THR A 22 -15.39 -22.82 -14.71
C THR A 22 -15.37 -21.91 -13.49
N ASP A 23 -16.42 -21.20 -13.03
CA ASP A 23 -17.85 -21.08 -13.32
C ASP A 23 -18.23 -19.60 -13.04
N MET A 24 -19.02 -18.97 -13.93
CA MET A 24 -19.46 -17.55 -13.94
C MET A 24 -18.48 -16.47 -13.41
N PRO A 25 -18.07 -15.47 -14.21
CA PRO A 25 -17.39 -14.31 -13.64
C PRO A 25 -18.28 -13.70 -12.55
N PRO A 26 -17.74 -13.44 -11.35
CA PRO A 26 -18.51 -12.92 -10.22
C PRO A 26 -19.24 -11.66 -10.64
N ASN A 27 -20.52 -11.57 -10.30
CA ASN A 27 -21.38 -10.47 -10.73
C ASN A 27 -20.68 -9.15 -10.44
N LEU A 28 -20.50 -8.33 -11.48
CA LEU A 28 -19.93 -7.01 -11.31
C LEU A 28 -20.90 -6.20 -10.45
N ILE A 29 -20.46 -5.84 -9.25
CA ILE A 29 -21.29 -5.22 -8.22
C ILE A 29 -21.87 -3.89 -8.68
N SER A 30 -21.16 -3.16 -9.55
CA SER A 30 -21.61 -1.88 -10.10
C SER A 30 -22.78 -2.01 -11.09
N THR A 31 -22.91 -3.15 -11.78
CA THR A 31 -23.96 -3.36 -12.80
C THR A 31 -25.01 -4.39 -12.40
N ASN A 32 -24.84 -5.06 -11.25
CA ASN A 32 -25.82 -6.03 -10.77
C ASN A 32 -27.09 -5.33 -10.30
N VAL A 33 -28.24 -5.74 -10.83
CA VAL A 33 -29.58 -5.22 -10.47
C VAL A 33 -30.16 -5.89 -9.22
N ASN A 34 -29.67 -7.08 -8.85
CA ASN A 34 -30.13 -7.80 -7.67
C ASN A 34 -29.58 -7.15 -6.40
N THR A 35 -30.31 -7.31 -5.29
CA THR A 35 -29.87 -6.92 -3.95
C THR A 35 -29.16 -8.12 -3.31
N PRO A 36 -27.84 -8.03 -3.05
CA PRO A 36 -27.09 -9.12 -2.44
C PRO A 36 -27.60 -9.51 -1.05
N SER A 37 -27.46 -10.79 -0.67
CA SER A 37 -27.88 -11.31 0.63
C SER A 37 -27.01 -12.45 1.12
N GLY A 38 -27.00 -12.72 2.43
CA GLY A 38 -26.17 -13.77 3.03
C GLY A 38 -24.71 -13.33 3.23
N SER A 39 -23.81 -14.31 3.27
CA SER A 39 -22.36 -14.08 3.41
C SER A 39 -21.77 -13.72 2.04
N ILE A 40 -21.01 -12.64 1.99
CA ILE A 40 -20.53 -12.07 0.72
C ILE A 40 -19.01 -12.06 0.68
N LEU A 41 -18.45 -12.45 -0.45
CA LEU A 41 -17.05 -12.24 -0.81
C LEU A 41 -16.98 -11.19 -1.93
N LEU A 42 -16.37 -10.05 -1.64
CA LEU A 42 -16.14 -8.96 -2.58
C LEU A 42 -14.67 -8.96 -3.05
N ILE A 43 -14.43 -9.11 -4.34
CA ILE A 43 -13.06 -9.24 -4.91
C ILE A 43 -12.80 -8.26 -6.07
N CYS A 44 -11.54 -7.92 -6.35
CA CYS A 44 -11.22 -7.23 -7.62
C CYS A 44 -11.47 -8.18 -8.80
N THR A 45 -11.94 -7.64 -9.94
CA THR A 45 -12.19 -8.42 -11.18
C THR A 45 -11.00 -9.28 -11.62
N TYR A 46 -9.77 -8.79 -11.48
CA TYR A 46 -8.57 -9.52 -11.90
C TYR A 46 -8.10 -10.59 -10.90
N THR A 47 -8.58 -10.60 -9.65
CA THR A 47 -8.04 -11.46 -8.58
C THR A 47 -8.21 -12.95 -8.91
N MET A 48 -9.33 -13.32 -9.56
CA MET A 48 -9.58 -14.68 -10.05
C MET A 48 -8.50 -15.19 -10.99
N SER A 49 -7.92 -14.31 -11.79
CA SER A 49 -6.86 -14.67 -12.73
C SER A 49 -5.48 -14.81 -12.09
N ILE A 50 -5.34 -14.43 -10.81
CA ILE A 50 -4.08 -14.42 -10.06
C ILE A 50 -4.01 -15.60 -9.09
N ALA A 51 -5.09 -15.86 -8.35
CA ALA A 51 -5.13 -16.90 -7.32
C ALA A 51 -6.49 -17.63 -7.31
N PRO A 52 -6.79 -18.42 -8.35
CA PRO A 52 -8.11 -19.05 -8.51
C PRO A 52 -8.44 -20.03 -7.37
N GLU A 53 -7.49 -20.90 -7.00
CA GLU A 53 -7.70 -21.92 -5.95
C GLU A 53 -8.03 -21.28 -4.59
N LEU A 54 -7.30 -20.22 -4.24
CA LEU A 54 -7.52 -19.47 -3.01
C LEU A 54 -8.90 -18.79 -3.00
N ILE A 55 -9.31 -18.22 -4.14
CA ILE A 55 -10.63 -17.59 -4.25
C ILE A 55 -11.74 -18.64 -4.14
N SER A 56 -11.57 -19.82 -4.74
CA SER A 56 -12.51 -20.93 -4.56
C SER A 56 -12.66 -21.33 -3.10
N GLN A 57 -11.57 -21.34 -2.33
CA GLN A 57 -11.62 -21.61 -0.88
C GLN A 57 -12.36 -20.50 -0.12
N LEU A 58 -12.09 -19.22 -0.42
CA LEU A 58 -12.76 -18.09 0.22
C LEU A 58 -14.24 -17.96 -0.19
N ALA A 59 -14.60 -18.39 -1.39
CA ALA A 59 -15.95 -18.37 -1.92
C ALA A 59 -16.86 -19.44 -1.31
N ALA A 60 -16.29 -20.45 -0.64
CA ALA A 60 -17.07 -21.54 -0.05
C ALA A 60 -18.13 -21.00 0.93
N GLY A 61 -19.41 -21.21 0.60
CA GLY A 61 -20.55 -20.74 1.39
C GLY A 61 -20.86 -19.24 1.27
N ARG A 62 -20.25 -18.54 0.31
CA ARG A 62 -20.43 -17.08 0.09
C ARG A 62 -20.90 -16.78 -1.32
N GLU A 63 -21.71 -15.73 -1.46
CA GLU A 63 -21.95 -15.12 -2.77
C GLU A 63 -20.75 -14.27 -3.17
N VAL A 64 -20.22 -14.48 -4.38
CA VAL A 64 -19.05 -13.76 -4.87
C VAL A 64 -19.46 -12.60 -5.77
N TYR A 65 -19.03 -11.41 -5.41
CA TYR A 65 -19.18 -10.19 -6.20
C TYR A 65 -17.82 -9.64 -6.58
N SER A 66 -17.72 -9.08 -7.78
CA SER A 66 -16.49 -8.39 -8.19
C SER A 66 -16.69 -6.91 -8.37
N PHE A 67 -15.61 -6.14 -8.20
CA PHE A 67 -15.56 -4.73 -8.57
C PHE A 67 -14.40 -4.46 -9.51
N CYS A 68 -14.60 -3.51 -10.42
CA CYS A 68 -13.54 -2.97 -11.24
C CYS A 68 -12.90 -1.80 -10.49
N PRO A 69 -11.57 -1.78 -10.27
CA PRO A 69 -10.89 -0.72 -9.52
C PRO A 69 -10.64 0.56 -10.35
N GLU A 70 -11.30 0.72 -11.49
CA GLU A 70 -11.29 1.97 -12.25
C GLU A 70 -12.14 3.04 -11.56
N LEU A 71 -11.70 4.31 -11.62
CA LEU A 71 -12.30 5.42 -10.88
C LEU A 71 -13.83 5.54 -11.12
N SER A 72 -14.29 5.36 -12.35
CA SER A 72 -15.72 5.41 -12.73
C SER A 72 -16.57 4.32 -12.06
N HIS A 73 -15.98 3.20 -11.70
CA HIS A 73 -16.67 2.08 -11.05
C HIS A 73 -16.65 2.18 -9.51
N LEU A 74 -15.72 2.96 -8.95
CA LEU A 74 -15.64 3.21 -7.51
C LEU A 74 -16.86 4.01 -7.02
N ASP A 75 -17.24 5.08 -7.69
CA ASP A 75 -18.41 5.90 -7.28
C ASP A 75 -19.70 5.05 -7.17
N VAL A 76 -19.89 4.11 -8.11
CA VAL A 76 -21.05 3.20 -8.14
C VAL A 76 -20.95 2.14 -7.04
N LEU A 77 -19.73 1.68 -6.73
CA LEU A 77 -19.49 0.70 -5.68
C LEU A 77 -20.00 1.19 -4.31
N GLY A 78 -19.72 2.45 -3.95
CA GLY A 78 -20.14 3.02 -2.67
C GLY A 78 -21.67 3.04 -2.50
N LEU A 79 -22.39 3.42 -3.56
CA LEU A 79 -23.85 3.39 -3.58
C LEU A 79 -24.40 1.96 -3.46
N LYS A 80 -23.76 1.00 -4.13
CA LYS A 80 -24.18 -0.40 -4.06
C LYS A 80 -23.94 -1.01 -2.68
N LEU A 81 -22.77 -0.76 -2.07
CA LEU A 81 -22.46 -1.16 -0.70
C LEU A 81 -23.47 -0.59 0.30
N THR A 82 -23.82 0.69 0.16
CA THR A 82 -24.86 1.33 0.99
C THR A 82 -26.21 0.63 0.83
N THR A 83 -26.60 0.32 -0.40
CA THR A 83 -27.85 -0.41 -0.69
C THR A 83 -27.82 -1.82 -0.10
N MET A 84 -26.70 -2.52 -0.24
CA MET A 84 -26.47 -3.86 0.32
C MET A 84 -26.62 -3.88 1.83
N PHE A 85 -26.00 -2.93 2.53
CA PHE A 85 -26.05 -2.88 3.99
C PHE A 85 -27.40 -2.41 4.53
N ARG A 86 -28.09 -1.53 3.81
CA ARG A 86 -29.36 -0.94 4.27
C ARG A 86 -30.58 -1.80 3.96
N ILE A 87 -30.60 -2.42 2.78
CA ILE A 87 -31.79 -3.12 2.25
C ILE A 87 -31.48 -4.60 2.00
N GLY A 88 -30.22 -4.96 1.74
CA GLY A 88 -29.80 -6.35 1.62
C GLY A 88 -29.80 -7.06 2.98
N LYS A 89 -30.03 -8.37 2.93
CA LYS A 89 -29.93 -9.25 4.11
C LYS A 89 -28.51 -9.80 4.25
N VAL A 90 -27.52 -8.91 4.19
CA VAL A 90 -26.10 -9.28 4.29
C VAL A 90 -25.78 -9.70 5.72
N THR A 91 -25.22 -10.90 5.90
CA THR A 91 -24.83 -11.44 7.21
C THR A 91 -23.40 -11.05 7.58
N ASP A 92 -22.51 -11.06 6.60
CA ASP A 92 -21.10 -10.75 6.74
C ASP A 92 -20.49 -10.44 5.35
N LEU A 93 -19.40 -9.68 5.37
CA LEU A 93 -18.70 -9.25 4.17
C LEU A 93 -17.21 -9.52 4.32
N VAL A 94 -16.64 -10.28 3.40
CA VAL A 94 -15.20 -10.43 3.22
C VAL A 94 -14.77 -9.60 2.01
N VAL A 95 -13.85 -8.68 2.21
CA VAL A 95 -13.28 -7.84 1.15
C VAL A 95 -11.87 -8.33 0.87
N LEU A 96 -11.64 -8.87 -0.33
CA LEU A 96 -10.31 -9.30 -0.79
C LEU A 96 -9.79 -8.30 -1.83
N THR A 97 -8.70 -7.64 -1.49
CA THR A 97 -7.99 -6.74 -2.39
C THR A 97 -6.63 -7.32 -2.79
N LYS A 98 -6.01 -6.81 -3.85
CA LYS A 98 -4.62 -7.14 -4.19
C LYS A 98 -3.71 -6.05 -3.62
N ASP A 99 -2.67 -6.47 -2.92
CA ASP A 99 -1.73 -5.53 -2.32
C ASP A 99 -0.93 -4.76 -3.39
N GLY A 100 -0.58 -3.52 -3.07
CA GLY A 100 0.23 -2.62 -3.90
C GLY A 100 -0.52 -1.84 -4.99
N SER A 101 -1.83 -2.03 -5.16
CA SER A 101 -2.64 -1.18 -6.06
C SER A 101 -3.25 -0.01 -5.28
N PRO A 102 -3.01 1.24 -5.71
CA PRO A 102 -3.63 2.45 -5.14
C PRO A 102 -5.15 2.35 -4.95
N HIS A 103 -5.82 1.90 -5.99
CA HIS A 103 -7.27 1.75 -6.00
C HIS A 103 -7.74 0.63 -5.07
N SER A 104 -6.91 -0.38 -4.84
CA SER A 104 -7.20 -1.47 -3.89
C SER A 104 -7.20 -1.01 -2.43
N MET A 105 -6.51 0.10 -2.11
CA MET A 105 -6.52 0.71 -0.78
C MET A 105 -7.76 1.56 -0.52
N GLN A 106 -8.42 2.06 -1.57
CA GLN A 106 -9.64 2.87 -1.44
C GLN A 106 -10.87 2.02 -1.12
N ILE A 107 -10.89 0.74 -1.51
CA ILE A 107 -12.05 -0.14 -1.34
C ILE A 107 -12.39 -0.39 0.14
N PRO A 108 -11.42 -0.78 1.01
CA PRO A 108 -11.70 -0.95 2.43
C PRO A 108 -12.27 0.33 3.06
N LEU A 109 -11.82 1.50 2.61
CA LEU A 109 -12.35 2.78 3.06
C LEU A 109 -13.82 2.97 2.66
N MET A 110 -14.15 2.78 1.39
CA MET A 110 -15.53 2.92 0.91
C MET A 110 -16.48 1.94 1.62
N VAL A 111 -16.00 0.74 1.92
CA VAL A 111 -16.76 -0.24 2.71
C VAL A 111 -16.95 0.23 4.15
N GLN A 112 -15.93 0.81 4.79
CA GLN A 112 -16.07 1.39 6.13
C GLN A 112 -17.09 2.54 6.15
N GLU A 113 -17.03 3.45 5.17
CA GLU A 113 -17.95 4.58 5.05
C GLU A 113 -19.39 4.12 4.79
N ALA A 114 -19.58 3.17 3.88
CA ALA A 114 -20.90 2.59 3.63
C ALA A 114 -21.47 1.91 4.88
N ALA A 115 -20.63 1.17 5.63
CA ALA A 115 -21.04 0.52 6.87
C ALA A 115 -21.42 1.54 7.95
N GLU A 116 -20.63 2.60 8.12
CA GLU A 116 -20.92 3.72 9.04
C GLU A 116 -22.24 4.42 8.69
N ASN A 117 -22.42 4.78 7.42
CA ASN A 117 -23.61 5.50 6.94
C ASN A 117 -24.91 4.67 7.02
N THR A 118 -24.79 3.36 7.15
CA THR A 118 -25.93 2.43 7.23
C THR A 118 -26.08 1.77 8.60
N ASN A 119 -25.21 2.08 9.56
CA ASN A 119 -25.10 1.39 10.85
C ASN A 119 -24.91 -0.13 10.74
N PHE A 120 -24.22 -0.59 9.68
CA PHE A 120 -23.83 -1.98 9.56
C PHE A 120 -22.72 -2.32 10.56
N GLU A 121 -22.82 -3.49 11.19
CA GLU A 121 -21.90 -3.89 12.25
C GLU A 121 -20.50 -4.19 11.67
N LYS A 122 -19.52 -3.35 11.99
CA LYS A 122 -18.15 -3.49 11.45
C LYS A 122 -17.46 -4.81 11.81
N SER A 123 -17.84 -5.43 12.92
CA SER A 123 -17.37 -6.76 13.33
C SER A 123 -17.71 -7.87 12.33
N LYS A 124 -18.73 -7.64 11.47
CA LYS A 124 -19.15 -8.54 10.39
C LYS A 124 -18.40 -8.31 9.09
N ILE A 125 -17.42 -7.39 9.08
CA ILE A 125 -16.60 -7.09 7.90
C ILE A 125 -15.17 -7.59 8.15
N THR A 126 -14.66 -8.39 7.23
CA THR A 126 -13.28 -8.87 7.24
C THR A 126 -12.54 -8.30 6.02
N TYR A 127 -11.42 -7.62 6.25
CA TYR A 127 -10.58 -7.08 5.19
C TYR A 127 -9.35 -7.95 4.98
N GLN A 128 -9.05 -8.28 3.73
CA GLN A 128 -7.96 -9.17 3.35
C GLN A 128 -7.20 -8.61 2.14
N ALA A 129 -5.87 -8.75 2.15
CA ALA A 129 -5.01 -8.45 1.00
C ALA A 129 -4.33 -9.73 0.50
N LEU A 130 -4.29 -9.88 -0.83
CA LEU A 130 -3.50 -10.88 -1.53
C LEU A 130 -2.14 -10.30 -1.90
N GLU A 131 -1.08 -10.86 -1.33
CA GLU A 131 0.31 -10.50 -1.61
C GLU A 131 1.16 -11.78 -1.76
N GLY A 132 1.90 -11.91 -2.86
CA GLY A 132 2.79 -13.07 -3.08
C GLY A 132 2.10 -14.44 -3.02
N GLY A 133 0.81 -14.52 -3.38
CA GLY A 133 0.01 -15.74 -3.31
C GLY A 133 -0.52 -16.10 -1.90
N LYS A 134 -0.30 -15.23 -0.91
CA LYS A 134 -0.78 -15.39 0.47
C LYS A 134 -1.83 -14.34 0.81
N VAL A 135 -2.73 -14.68 1.73
CA VAL A 135 -3.77 -13.77 2.24
C VAL A 135 -3.39 -13.26 3.61
N TYR A 136 -3.47 -11.95 3.78
CA TYR A 136 -3.22 -11.26 5.03
C TYR A 136 -4.46 -10.50 5.48
N THR A 137 -4.85 -10.64 6.75
CA THR A 137 -5.93 -9.83 7.33
C THR A 137 -5.45 -8.41 7.59
N ILE A 138 -6.21 -7.43 7.10
CA ILE A 138 -5.92 -6.01 7.30
C ILE A 138 -6.72 -5.51 8.49
N GLY A 139 -6.04 -4.93 9.49
CA GLY A 139 -6.70 -4.32 10.63
C GLY A 139 -7.25 -2.91 10.34
N ASP A 140 -8.28 -2.50 11.08
CA ASP A 140 -8.91 -1.17 10.98
C ASP A 140 -7.91 -0.01 11.06
N ARG A 141 -6.88 -0.13 11.91
CA ARG A 141 -5.82 0.87 12.04
C ARG A 141 -5.06 1.05 10.72
N THR A 142 -4.78 -0.03 10.01
CA THR A 142 -4.08 -0.01 8.72
C THR A 142 -4.95 0.66 7.66
N ILE A 143 -6.25 0.33 7.61
CA ILE A 143 -7.20 0.97 6.69
C ILE A 143 -7.32 2.47 6.95
N ARG A 144 -7.37 2.89 8.22
CA ARG A 144 -7.41 4.31 8.58
C ARG A 144 -6.14 5.04 8.17
N LYS A 145 -4.96 4.46 8.43
CA LYS A 145 -3.69 5.01 7.93
C LYS A 145 -3.70 5.12 6.39
N ALA A 146 -4.34 4.17 5.72
CA ALA A 146 -4.45 4.17 4.27
C ALA A 146 -5.36 5.26 3.67
N ARG A 147 -6.18 5.94 4.49
CA ARG A 147 -7.04 7.06 4.06
C ARG A 147 -6.23 8.23 3.50
N HIS A 148 -5.00 8.38 3.98
CA HIS A 148 -4.10 9.44 3.56
C HIS A 148 -3.29 8.98 2.35
N TYR A 149 -3.97 8.55 1.28
CA TYR A 149 -3.33 7.99 0.09
C TYR A 149 -2.27 8.96 -0.50
N SER A 150 -2.56 10.27 -0.49
CA SER A 150 -1.58 11.31 -0.88
C SER A 150 -0.33 11.34 0.01
N GLU A 151 -0.45 10.98 1.28
CA GLU A 151 0.67 10.90 2.20
C GLU A 151 1.41 9.57 2.08
N ILE A 152 0.70 8.47 1.81
CA ILE A 152 1.33 7.18 1.51
C ILE A 152 2.21 7.31 0.26
N GLU A 153 1.69 7.93 -0.80
CA GLU A 153 2.45 8.17 -2.02
C GLU A 153 3.74 8.97 -1.76
N LYS A 154 3.70 9.93 -0.82
CA LYS A 154 4.90 10.68 -0.39
C LYS A 154 5.88 9.84 0.45
N ILE A 155 5.41 8.80 1.14
CA ILE A 155 6.24 7.89 1.95
C ILE A 155 6.85 6.77 1.09
N MET A 156 6.23 6.43 -0.05
CA MET A 156 6.69 5.35 -0.94
C MET A 156 8.17 5.48 -1.37
N PRO A 157 8.72 6.67 -1.70
CA PRO A 157 10.14 6.83 -1.99
C PRO A 157 11.05 6.40 -0.83
N LEU A 158 10.71 6.76 0.41
CA LEU A 158 11.47 6.34 1.60
C LEU A 158 11.37 4.84 1.84
N ALA A 159 10.17 4.27 1.69
CA ALA A 159 9.97 2.82 1.78
C ALA A 159 10.77 2.06 0.70
N LYS A 160 10.84 2.63 -0.52
CA LYS A 160 11.65 2.09 -1.61
C LYS A 160 13.14 2.14 -1.26
N LEU A 161 13.64 3.25 -0.73
CA LEU A 161 15.03 3.38 -0.29
C LEU A 161 15.37 2.35 0.79
N ARG A 162 14.49 2.17 1.79
CA ARG A 162 14.62 1.11 2.79
C ARG A 162 14.77 -0.26 2.12
N LYS A 163 13.92 -0.58 1.15
CA LYS A 163 13.97 -1.85 0.44
C LYS A 163 15.25 -2.02 -0.39
N VAL A 164 15.77 -0.94 -0.98
CA VAL A 164 17.06 -0.94 -1.67
C VAL A 164 18.17 -1.33 -0.69
N VAL A 165 18.28 -0.65 0.45
CA VAL A 165 19.29 -0.94 1.48
C VAL A 165 19.17 -2.38 2.01
N GLU A 166 17.95 -2.85 2.30
CA GLU A 166 17.71 -4.24 2.68
C GLU A 166 18.19 -5.23 1.62
N THR A 167 17.98 -4.92 0.33
CA THR A 167 18.37 -5.78 -0.78
C THR A 167 19.88 -5.78 -0.97
N LEU A 168 20.54 -4.63 -0.84
CA LEU A 168 22.00 -4.50 -0.92
C LEU A 168 22.68 -5.33 0.16
N ARG A 169 22.13 -5.36 1.38
CA ARG A 169 22.72 -6.10 2.53
C ARG A 169 22.23 -7.54 2.69
N ALA A 170 21.16 -7.95 1.99
CA ALA A 170 20.67 -9.33 2.04
C ALA A 170 21.67 -10.33 1.44
N PRO A 171 21.59 -11.64 1.77
CA PRO A 171 22.41 -12.66 1.13
C PRO A 171 22.30 -12.62 -0.41
N GLY A 172 23.44 -12.54 -1.10
CA GLY A 172 23.50 -12.36 -2.56
C GLY A 172 23.38 -10.89 -3.03
N GLY A 173 23.33 -9.94 -2.10
CA GLY A 173 23.41 -8.50 -2.35
C GLY A 173 24.83 -8.00 -2.67
N CYS A 174 25.06 -6.71 -2.50
CA CYS A 174 26.32 -6.06 -2.83
C CYS A 174 27.39 -6.34 -1.75
N PRO A 175 28.57 -6.91 -2.12
CA PRO A 175 29.62 -7.21 -1.15
C PRO A 175 30.16 -6.00 -0.40
N ASN A 176 30.25 -4.84 -1.05
CA ASN A 176 30.75 -3.61 -0.43
C ASN A 176 29.78 -3.13 0.64
N ASP A 177 28.49 -2.97 0.30
CA ASP A 177 27.45 -2.54 1.25
C ASP A 177 27.28 -3.51 2.42
N GLN A 178 27.53 -4.80 2.22
CA GLN A 178 27.52 -5.81 3.28
C GLN A 178 28.72 -5.68 4.23
N ALA A 179 29.87 -5.30 3.72
CA ALA A 179 31.11 -5.13 4.47
C ALA A 179 31.15 -3.83 5.29
N GLU A 180 30.28 -2.87 4.98
CA GLU A 180 30.17 -1.60 5.70
C GLU A 180 29.90 -1.79 7.21
N THR A 181 30.59 -0.96 7.99
CA THR A 181 30.52 -0.86 9.46
C THR A 181 30.08 0.55 9.85
N TRP A 182 29.71 0.78 11.11
CA TRP A 182 29.40 2.15 11.53
C TRP A 182 30.62 3.07 11.43
N GLU A 183 31.81 2.55 11.69
CA GLU A 183 33.05 3.30 11.61
C GLU A 183 33.33 3.77 10.18
N SER A 184 33.18 2.89 9.18
CA SER A 184 33.37 3.27 7.76
C SER A 184 32.30 4.22 7.26
N ILE A 185 31.03 4.02 7.65
CA ILE A 185 29.93 4.90 7.25
C ILE A 185 30.09 6.32 7.83
N ILE A 186 30.73 6.48 8.99
CA ILE A 186 31.00 7.81 9.55
C ILE A 186 31.96 8.62 8.66
N ASP A 187 32.91 7.96 7.99
CA ASP A 187 33.80 8.65 7.07
C ASP A 187 33.07 9.07 5.80
N HIS A 188 32.23 8.19 5.21
CA HIS A 188 31.36 8.58 4.10
C HIS A 188 30.44 9.74 4.49
N LEU A 189 29.78 9.70 5.66
CA LEU A 189 28.93 10.79 6.11
C LEU A 189 29.65 12.15 6.19
N ARG A 190 30.94 12.16 6.53
CA ARG A 190 31.73 13.41 6.55
C ARG A 190 31.94 13.93 5.14
N GLU A 191 32.33 13.06 4.21
CA GLU A 191 32.51 13.38 2.80
C GLU A 191 31.22 13.94 2.19
N GLU A 192 30.10 13.21 2.31
CA GLU A 192 28.79 13.64 1.79
C GLU A 192 28.34 14.99 2.41
N THR A 193 28.65 15.23 3.69
CA THR A 193 28.31 16.50 4.33
C THR A 193 29.15 17.66 3.78
N GLU A 194 30.41 17.42 3.42
CA GLU A 194 31.25 18.41 2.76
C GLU A 194 30.75 18.70 1.33
N GLU A 195 30.29 17.68 0.61
CA GLU A 195 29.70 17.82 -0.73
C GLU A 195 28.37 18.59 -0.69
N VAL A 196 27.50 18.31 0.29
CA VAL A 196 26.31 19.15 0.59
C VAL A 196 26.73 20.61 0.80
N ALA A 197 27.77 20.86 1.60
CA ALA A 197 28.23 22.22 1.87
C ALA A 197 28.80 22.91 0.62
N GLU A 198 29.43 22.16 -0.29
CA GLU A 198 29.90 22.66 -1.58
C GLU A 198 28.75 22.97 -2.53
N ALA A 199 27.76 22.09 -2.64
CA ALA A 199 26.56 22.30 -3.46
C ALA A 199 25.81 23.58 -3.03
N VAL A 200 25.65 23.80 -1.72
CA VAL A 200 25.06 25.05 -1.18
C VAL A 200 25.89 26.27 -1.58
N LYS A 201 27.23 26.22 -1.47
CA LYS A 201 28.10 27.34 -1.84
C LYS A 201 28.00 27.69 -3.32
N LYS A 202 27.85 26.68 -4.17
CA LYS A 202 27.68 26.84 -5.63
C LYS A 202 26.25 27.19 -6.05
N ASN A 203 25.30 27.16 -5.12
CA ASN A 203 23.86 27.27 -5.40
C ASN A 203 23.42 26.25 -6.47
N ASP A 204 24.00 25.05 -6.41
CA ASP A 204 23.72 23.93 -7.31
C ASP A 204 22.61 23.08 -6.68
N ILE A 205 21.37 23.35 -7.08
CA ILE A 205 20.18 22.75 -6.47
C ILE A 205 20.03 21.28 -6.84
N ASP A 206 20.44 20.90 -8.05
CA ASP A 206 20.36 19.52 -8.51
C ASP A 206 21.36 18.67 -7.72
N ASN A 207 22.63 19.12 -7.65
CA ASN A 207 23.65 18.44 -6.85
C ASN A 207 23.29 18.41 -5.36
N LEU A 208 22.73 19.49 -4.82
CA LEU A 208 22.30 19.52 -3.42
C LEU A 208 21.24 18.44 -3.11
N CYS A 209 20.33 18.15 -4.04
CA CYS A 209 19.35 17.10 -3.85
C CYS A 209 20.00 15.71 -3.82
N ASP A 210 21.00 15.49 -4.67
CA ASP A 210 21.74 14.22 -4.75
C ASP A 210 22.55 14.00 -3.46
N GLU A 211 23.36 14.97 -3.02
CA GLU A 211 24.20 14.79 -1.82
C GLU A 211 23.37 14.67 -0.53
N LEU A 212 22.22 15.36 -0.43
CA LEU A 212 21.28 15.14 0.68
C LEU A 212 20.69 13.72 0.65
N GLY A 213 20.53 13.16 -0.54
CA GLY A 213 20.14 11.77 -0.76
C GLY A 213 21.21 10.79 -0.25
N ASP A 214 22.49 11.08 -0.49
CA ASP A 214 23.60 10.22 -0.06
C ASP A 214 23.86 10.28 1.44
N VAL A 215 23.71 11.46 2.06
CA VAL A 215 23.63 11.58 3.53
C VAL A 215 22.48 10.72 4.08
N LEU A 216 21.30 10.77 3.46
CA LEU A 216 20.15 9.96 3.88
C LEU A 216 20.41 8.45 3.69
N PHE A 217 21.02 8.05 2.57
CA PHE A 217 21.38 6.66 2.30
C PHE A 217 22.30 6.10 3.40
N ASN A 218 23.33 6.85 3.78
CA ASN A 218 24.23 6.45 4.85
C ASN A 218 23.52 6.30 6.21
N ILE A 219 22.58 7.18 6.55
CA ILE A 219 21.73 7.04 7.77
C ILE A 219 20.88 5.76 7.70
N MET A 220 20.31 5.45 6.53
CA MET A 220 19.52 4.23 6.32
C MET A 220 20.40 2.98 6.49
N LEU A 221 21.63 3.01 5.96
CA LEU A 221 22.58 1.91 6.06
C LEU A 221 23.01 1.64 7.51
N MET A 222 23.35 2.68 8.27
CA MET A 222 23.64 2.56 9.71
C MET A 222 22.45 1.98 10.49
N SER A 223 21.25 2.46 10.19
CA SER A 223 20.01 1.98 10.82
C SER A 223 19.74 0.52 10.48
N ARG A 224 20.06 0.09 9.24
CA ARG A 224 19.94 -1.31 8.83
C ARG A 224 20.93 -2.21 9.57
N ILE A 225 22.17 -1.78 9.75
CA ILE A 225 23.17 -2.49 10.56
C ILE A 225 22.68 -2.63 12.01
N ALA A 226 22.08 -1.58 12.58
CA ALA A 226 21.50 -1.62 13.92
C ALA A 226 20.34 -2.62 14.03
N GLU A 227 19.48 -2.68 13.01
CA GLU A 227 18.35 -3.61 12.94
C GLU A 227 18.83 -5.06 12.83
N GLU A 228 19.87 -5.33 12.05
CA GLU A 228 20.54 -6.64 11.93
C GLU A 228 21.11 -7.12 13.26
N GLN A 229 21.54 -6.18 14.12
CA GLN A 229 22.02 -6.44 15.48
C GLN A 229 20.91 -6.40 16.53
N GLN A 230 19.63 -6.32 16.12
CA GLN A 230 18.45 -6.27 16.99
C GLN A 230 18.47 -5.08 17.99
N MET A 231 19.07 -3.95 17.61
CA MET A 231 19.21 -2.79 18.48
C MET A 231 18.08 -1.77 18.30
N PHE A 232 17.95 -1.21 17.10
CA PHE A 232 16.89 -0.27 16.71
C PHE A 232 16.71 -0.28 15.19
N SER A 233 15.56 0.19 14.70
CA SER A 233 15.30 0.35 13.27
C SER A 233 15.32 1.82 12.83
N ILE A 234 15.22 2.05 11.51
CA ILE A 234 15.05 3.41 10.97
C ILE A 234 13.77 4.08 11.49
N GLU A 235 12.70 3.31 11.70
CA GLU A 235 11.46 3.83 12.28
C GLU A 235 11.70 4.39 13.69
N ASP A 236 12.53 3.73 14.49
CA ASP A 236 12.89 4.21 15.84
C ASP A 236 13.71 5.51 15.77
N VAL A 237 14.64 5.63 14.82
CA VAL A 237 15.45 6.85 14.60
C VAL A 237 14.56 8.03 14.23
N VAL A 238 13.66 7.84 13.26
CA VAL A 238 12.73 8.89 12.79
C VAL A 238 11.75 9.28 13.89
N ALA A 239 11.17 8.30 14.60
CA ALA A 239 10.25 8.53 15.70
C ALA A 239 10.93 9.33 16.83
N ASN A 240 12.12 8.91 17.26
CA ASN A 240 12.87 9.62 18.30
C ASN A 240 13.21 11.05 17.89
N SER A 241 13.61 11.27 16.64
CA SER A 241 13.90 12.62 16.12
C SER A 241 12.66 13.51 16.17
N ALA A 242 11.53 13.02 15.65
CA ALA A 242 10.26 13.75 15.64
C ALA A 242 9.77 14.07 17.06
N GLU A 243 9.74 13.09 17.97
CA GLU A 243 9.33 13.29 19.35
C GLU A 243 10.23 14.29 20.09
N LYS A 244 11.54 14.21 19.86
CA LYS A 244 12.50 15.17 20.42
C LYS A 244 12.22 16.59 19.95
N MET A 245 11.95 16.77 18.66
CA MET A 245 11.61 18.09 18.10
C MET A 245 10.27 18.61 18.64
N ILE A 246 9.25 17.76 18.73
CA ILE A 246 7.93 18.13 19.29
C ILE A 246 8.08 18.57 20.74
N ARG A 247 8.77 17.78 21.56
CA ARG A 247 9.04 18.09 22.97
C ARG A 247 9.85 19.37 23.16
N GLY A 248 10.80 19.63 22.27
CA GLY A 248 11.64 20.83 22.29
C GLY A 248 10.90 22.13 21.94
N HIS A 249 9.85 22.05 21.12
CA HIS A 249 9.14 23.21 20.57
C HIS A 249 7.72 23.37 21.14
N LYS A 250 7.58 23.34 22.48
CA LYS A 250 6.27 23.41 23.18
C LYS A 250 5.43 24.65 22.84
N LYS A 251 6.05 25.74 22.41
CA LYS A 251 5.34 26.96 21.97
C LYS A 251 4.64 26.77 20.62
N VAL A 252 5.16 25.88 19.77
CA VAL A 252 4.60 25.57 18.45
C VAL A 252 3.62 24.40 18.55
N PHE A 253 4.00 23.34 19.27
CA PHE A 253 3.19 22.14 19.43
C PHE A 253 2.42 22.17 20.74
N THR A 254 1.30 22.88 20.72
CA THR A 254 0.36 23.04 21.84
C THR A 254 -0.81 22.05 21.70
N ALA A 255 -1.68 21.97 22.72
CA ALA A 255 -2.86 21.09 22.70
C ALA A 255 -3.84 21.42 21.56
N ASP A 256 -3.90 22.69 21.15
CA ASP A 256 -4.68 23.20 20.02
C ASP A 256 -3.96 23.04 18.67
N ARG A 257 -2.65 22.73 18.67
CA ARG A 257 -1.86 22.43 17.46
C ARG A 257 -1.07 21.12 17.58
N PRO A 258 -1.76 19.97 17.71
CA PRO A 258 -1.08 18.68 17.73
C PRO A 258 -0.60 18.29 16.33
N VAL A 259 0.48 17.52 16.26
CA VAL A 259 0.86 16.81 15.02
C VAL A 259 -0.12 15.65 14.84
N LYS A 260 -0.98 15.75 13.82
CA LYS A 260 -1.96 14.70 13.49
C LYS A 260 -1.49 13.93 12.25
N PHE A 261 -1.70 12.62 12.27
CA PHE A 261 -1.63 11.72 11.12
C PHE A 261 -3.02 11.17 10.85
#